data_AF-A0A7J9N2Y6-F1
#
_entry.id   AF-A0A7J9N2Y6-F1
#
_cell.length_a   1.000
_cell.length_b   1.000
_cell.length_c   1.000
_cell.angle_alpha   90.00
_cell.angle_beta   90.00
_cell.angle_gamma   90.00
#
_symmetry.space_group_name_H-M   'P 1'
#
loop_
_entity.id
_entity.type
_entity.pdbx_description
1 polymer ?
#
loop_
_entity_poly.entity_id
_entity_poly.type
_entity_poly.pdbx_seq_one_letter_code
_entity_poly.pdbx_strand_id
1 'polypeptide(L)'
;MGPISANDADSAEAGAVLIALDLFLSTGWKINGHLIVEIGLKMVYNWCLNKDMRPWSLQTTFSDIERKIEQVGSMVFSMADQKGNEMASTLAVVGSNRGDMFKA
;
A
#
# COMPACT_ATOMS: atom_id res chain seq x y z
N MET A 1 18.88 -18.88 -0.59
CA MET A 1 17.66 -18.09 -0.34
C MET A 1 16.83 -18.16 -1.61
N GLY A 2 15.68 -18.85 -1.58
CA GLY A 2 14.78 -18.91 -2.73
C GLY A 2 14.00 -17.60 -2.92
N PRO A 3 13.32 -17.39 -4.06
CA PRO A 3 12.50 -16.21 -4.26
C PRO A 3 11.40 -16.15 -3.20
N ILE A 4 11.31 -15.04 -2.47
CA ILE A 4 10.17 -14.75 -1.60
C ILE A 4 8.98 -14.55 -2.52
N SER A 5 7.97 -15.41 -2.40
CA SER A 5 6.69 -15.25 -3.10
C SER A 5 5.75 -14.47 -2.19
N ALA A 6 5.11 -13.43 -2.72
CA ALA A 6 3.94 -12.85 -2.06
C ALA A 6 2.77 -13.83 -2.13
N ASN A 7 1.96 -13.87 -1.08
CA ASN A 7 0.61 -14.44 -1.20
C ASN A 7 -0.37 -13.39 -1.74
N ASP A 8 -1.61 -13.81 -2.02
CA ASP A 8 -2.62 -12.93 -2.62
C ASP A 8 -2.98 -11.74 -1.70
N ALA A 9 -3.02 -11.94 -0.39
CA ALA A 9 -3.33 -10.88 0.58
C ALA A 9 -2.22 -9.84 0.66
N ASP A 10 -0.95 -10.28 0.72
CA ASP A 10 0.20 -9.38 0.72
C ASP A 10 0.29 -8.58 -0.59
N SER A 11 -0.02 -9.25 -1.72
CA SER A 11 -0.05 -8.61 -3.04
C SER A 11 -1.17 -7.58 -3.14
N ALA A 12 -2.36 -7.92 -2.65
CA ALA A 12 -3.52 -7.02 -2.62
C ALA A 12 -3.24 -5.80 -1.73
N GLU A 13 -2.62 -5.96 -0.57
CA GLU A 13 -2.31 -4.82 0.29
C GLU A 13 -1.21 -3.91 -0.31
N ALA A 14 -0.19 -4.47 -0.97
CA ALA A 14 0.77 -3.66 -1.74
C ALA A 14 0.08 -2.87 -2.87
N GLY A 15 -0.91 -3.49 -3.54
CA GLY A 15 -1.78 -2.80 -4.51
C GLY A 15 -2.60 -1.68 -3.88
N ALA A 16 -3.17 -1.92 -2.69
CA ALA A 16 -3.94 -0.92 -1.95
C ALA A 16 -3.08 0.30 -1.57
N VAL A 17 -1.81 0.11 -1.19
CA VAL A 17 -0.86 1.20 -0.96
C VAL A 17 -0.68 2.04 -2.22
N LEU A 18 -0.48 1.41 -3.38
CA LEU A 18 -0.35 2.12 -4.66
C LEU A 18 -1.62 2.93 -4.98
N ILE A 19 -2.80 2.33 -4.84
CA ILE A 19 -4.09 2.99 -5.08
C ILE A 19 -4.28 4.18 -4.13
N ALA A 20 -3.92 4.04 -2.85
CA ALA A 20 -4.01 5.12 -1.88
C ALA A 20 -3.13 6.32 -2.25
N LEU A 21 -1.90 6.07 -2.73
CA LEU A 21 -1.00 7.13 -3.21
C LEU A 21 -1.52 7.81 -4.48
N ASP A 22 -2.04 7.03 -5.44
CA ASP A 22 -2.68 7.57 -6.64
C ASP A 22 -3.89 8.45 -6.29
N LEU A 23 -4.74 7.99 -5.36
CA LEU A 23 -5.87 8.76 -4.89
C LEU A 23 -5.40 10.07 -4.25
N PHE A 24 -4.45 10.02 -3.33
CA PHE A 24 -3.92 11.20 -2.67
C PHE A 24 -3.37 12.22 -3.67
N LEU A 25 -2.53 11.79 -4.61
CA LEU A 25 -1.99 12.67 -5.65
C LEU A 25 -3.07 13.26 -6.56
N SER A 26 -4.12 12.49 -6.87
CA SER A 26 -5.23 12.96 -7.71
C SER A 26 -6.07 14.06 -7.03
N THR A 27 -6.08 14.13 -5.70
CA THR A 27 -6.79 15.18 -4.96
C THR A 27 -6.14 16.56 -5.10
N GLY A 28 -4.86 16.62 -5.49
CA GLY A 28 -4.07 17.85 -5.51
C GLY A 28 -3.82 18.45 -4.12
N TRP A 29 -4.06 17.69 -3.04
CA TRP A 29 -3.87 18.15 -1.68
C TRP A 29 -2.41 18.49 -1.40
N LYS A 30 -2.17 19.67 -0.83
CA LYS A 30 -0.88 20.08 -0.29
C LYS A 30 -0.94 19.95 1.22
N ILE A 31 -0.09 19.09 1.77
CA ILE A 31 0.02 18.90 3.22
C ILE A 31 1.18 19.72 3.78
N ASN A 32 0.95 20.36 4.93
CA ASN A 32 2.02 20.95 5.75
C ASN A 32 2.44 19.91 6.78
N GLY A 33 3.11 18.84 6.35
CA GLY A 33 3.47 17.71 7.21
C GLY A 33 3.86 16.45 6.43
N HIS A 34 3.68 15.29 7.06
CA HIS A 34 3.96 13.98 6.47
C HIS A 34 2.64 13.27 6.16
N LEU A 35 2.54 12.62 4.99
CA LEU A 35 1.51 11.63 4.74
C LEU A 35 1.86 10.38 5.54
N ILE A 36 0.94 9.90 6.38
CA ILE A 36 1.10 8.62 7.09
C ILE A 36 0.29 7.58 6.35
N VAL A 37 0.94 6.52 5.88
CA VAL A 37 0.27 5.34 5.32
C VAL A 37 0.36 4.22 6.34
N GLU A 38 -0.80 3.82 6.84
CA GLU A 38 -0.95 2.73 7.79
C GLU A 38 -1.10 1.40 7.03
N ILE A 39 -0.29 0.41 7.39
CA ILE A 39 -0.25 -0.91 6.75
C ILE A 39 -0.72 -1.96 7.76
N GLY A 40 -1.64 -2.83 7.35
CA GLY A 40 -2.23 -3.87 8.19
C GLY A 40 -1.42 -5.17 8.22
N LEU A 41 -0.67 -5.52 7.17
CA LEU A 41 0.16 -6.71 7.15
C LEU A 41 1.63 -6.37 7.41
N LYS A 42 2.17 -7.03 8.44
CA LYS A 42 3.57 -6.88 8.85
C LYS A 42 4.54 -7.21 7.71
N MET A 43 4.18 -8.15 6.84
CA MET A 43 4.99 -8.54 5.69
C MET A 43 5.16 -7.37 4.72
N VAL A 44 4.06 -6.74 4.32
CA VAL A 44 4.05 -5.58 3.42
C VAL A 44 4.73 -4.39 4.08
N TYR A 45 4.52 -4.17 5.37
CA TYR A 45 5.23 -3.14 6.13
C TYR A 45 6.76 -3.32 6.06
N ASN A 46 7.24 -4.55 6.27
CA ASN A 46 8.68 -4.85 6.17
C ASN A 46 9.22 -4.62 4.74
N TRP A 47 8.44 -4.94 3.70
CA TRP A 47 8.81 -4.69 2.31
C TRP A 47 8.89 -3.19 1.98
N CYS A 48 8.02 -2.38 2.57
CA CYS A 48 8.06 -0.93 2.45
C CYS A 48 9.34 -0.35 3.07
N LEU A 49 9.79 -0.89 4.21
CA LEU A 49 11.00 -0.45 4.91
C LEU A 49 12.30 -1.02 4.34
N ASN A 50 12.28 -2.23 3.80
CA ASN A 50 13.47 -2.94 3.33
C ASN A 50 13.28 -3.49 1.92
N LYS A 51 13.97 -2.89 0.95
CA LYS A 51 13.90 -3.25 -0.47
C LYS A 51 14.37 -4.68 -0.74
N ASP A 52 15.32 -5.20 0.04
CA ASP A 52 15.92 -6.52 -0.16
C ASP A 52 14.95 -7.66 0.19
N MET A 53 13.91 -7.37 0.96
CA MET A 53 12.90 -8.36 1.35
C MET A 53 11.76 -8.48 0.34
N ARG A 54 11.75 -7.63 -0.69
CA ARG A 54 10.62 -7.54 -1.62
C ARG A 54 10.57 -8.76 -2.54
N PRO A 55 9.36 -9.29 -2.78
CA PRO A 55 9.15 -10.35 -3.75
C PRO A 55 9.39 -9.81 -5.16
N TRP A 56 10.16 -10.55 -5.97
CA TRP A 56 10.48 -10.15 -7.34
C TRP A 56 9.23 -9.96 -8.21
N SER A 57 8.17 -10.75 -7.95
CA SER A 57 6.89 -10.66 -8.65
C SER A 57 6.19 -9.31 -8.50
N LEU A 58 6.49 -8.54 -7.45
CA LEU A 58 5.91 -7.22 -7.19
C LEU A 58 6.87 -6.06 -7.51
N GLN A 59 7.96 -6.32 -8.24
CA GLN A 59 8.96 -5.29 -8.55
C GLN A 59 8.35 -4.06 -9.21
N THR A 60 7.48 -4.25 -10.22
CA THR A 60 6.80 -3.14 -10.91
C THR A 60 5.94 -2.32 -9.95
N THR A 61 5.13 -2.99 -9.12
CA THR A 61 4.27 -2.34 -8.12
C THR A 61 5.10 -1.49 -7.16
N PHE A 62 6.21 -2.01 -6.65
CA PHE A 62 7.08 -1.26 -5.75
C PHE A 62 7.83 -0.11 -6.44
N SER A 63 8.24 -0.26 -7.70
CA SER A 63 8.80 0.84 -8.47
C SER A 63 7.80 1.97 -8.69
N ASP A 64 6.52 1.63 -8.91
CA ASP A 64 5.45 2.62 -9.00
C ASP A 64 5.19 3.32 -7.67
N ILE A 65 5.13 2.58 -6.56
CA ILE A 65 5.01 3.14 -5.21
C ILE A 65 6.15 4.13 -4.93
N GLU A 66 7.40 3.78 -5.23
CA GLU A 66 8.56 4.65 -5.01
C GLU A 66 8.46 5.96 -5.78
N ARG A 67 8.12 5.89 -7.07
CA ARG A 67 7.88 7.07 -7.89
C ARG A 67 6.78 7.96 -7.32
N LYS A 68 5.74 7.38 -6.74
CA LYS A 68 4.62 8.12 -6.13
C LYS A 68 5.01 8.75 -4.81
N ILE A 69 5.82 8.06 -3.99
CA ILE A 69 6.41 8.63 -2.76
C ILE A 69 7.22 9.88 -3.09
N GLU A 70 8.06 9.84 -4.14
CA GLU A 70 8.82 11.01 -4.60
C GLU A 70 7.92 12.19 -4.98
N GLN A 71 6.74 11.93 -5.58
CA GLN A 71 5.77 12.96 -5.94
C GLN A 71 5.01 13.52 -4.73
N VAL A 72 4.69 12.68 -3.75
CA VAL A 72 4.07 13.11 -2.48
C VAL A 72 5.06 13.94 -1.66
N GLY A 73 6.35 13.63 -1.75
CA GLY A 73 7.42 14.25 -1.00
C GLY A 73 7.54 13.63 0.39
N SER A 74 6.91 14.26 1.38
CA SER A 74 7.10 13.89 2.79
C SER A 74 6.11 12.81 3.23
N MET A 75 6.60 11.58 3.44
CA MET A 75 5.76 10.42 3.76
C MET A 75 6.43 9.47 4.75
N VAL A 76 5.62 8.79 5.58
CA VAL A 76 6.05 7.75 6.52
C VAL A 76 5.10 6.56 6.50
N PHE A 77 5.65 5.36 6.70
CA PHE A 77 4.86 4.14 6.89
C PHE A 77 4.69 3.85 8.38
N SER A 78 3.49 3.47 8.78
CA SER A 78 3.18 2.99 10.13
C SER A 78 2.50 1.62 10.07
N MET A 79 2.69 0.82 11.11
CA MET A 79 1.91 -0.41 11.29
C MET A 79 0.55 -0.01 11.89
N ALA A 80 -0.54 -0.48 11.28
CA ALA A 80 -1.86 -0.23 11.82
C ALA A 80 -2.11 -1.07 13.08
N ASP A 81 -2.71 -0.48 14.10
CA ASP A 81 -3.28 -1.22 15.21
C ASP A 81 -4.48 -2.06 14.72
N GLN A 82 -4.80 -3.15 15.42
CA GLN A 82 -5.82 -4.11 15.01
C GLN A 82 -7.21 -3.47 14.72
N LYS A 83 -7.51 -2.32 15.34
CA LYS A 83 -8.72 -1.53 15.08
C LYS A 83 -8.53 -0.33 14.15
N GLY A 84 -7.29 0.12 13.94
CA GLY A 84 -6.99 1.28 13.09
C GLY A 84 -7.36 1.04 11.62
N ASN A 85 -7.23 -0.21 11.17
CA ASN A 85 -7.45 -0.58 9.76
C ASN A 85 -8.82 -1.19 9.45
N GLU A 86 -9.79 -1.18 10.38
CA GLU A 86 -11.10 -1.83 10.18
C GLU A 86 -11.86 -1.26 8.97
N MET A 87 -11.77 0.05 8.75
CA MET A 87 -12.43 0.70 7.61
C MET A 87 -11.82 0.25 6.28
N ALA A 88 -10.48 0.29 6.14
CA ALA A 88 -9.83 -0.13 4.90
C ALA A 88 -10.04 -1.64 4.66
N SER A 89 -10.02 -2.45 5.72
CA SER A 89 -10.32 -3.89 5.63
C SER A 89 -11.76 -4.13 5.14
N THR A 90 -12.73 -3.39 5.66
CA THR A 90 -14.12 -3.47 5.22
C THR A 90 -14.27 -3.04 3.77
N LEU A 91 -13.60 -1.96 3.38
CA LEU A 91 -13.61 -1.48 1.99
C LEU A 91 -12.96 -2.49 1.03
N ALA A 92 -11.87 -3.14 1.42
CA ALA A 92 -11.24 -4.19 0.61
C ALA A 92 -12.18 -5.38 0.42
N VAL A 93 -12.90 -5.81 1.46
CA VAL A 93 -13.90 -6.89 1.37
C VAL A 93 -15.06 -6.48 0.45
N VAL A 94 -15.57 -5.25 0.58
CA VAL A 94 -16.65 -4.75 -0.28
C VAL A 94 -16.19 -4.61 -1.72
N GLY A 95 -14.98 -4.11 -1.95
CA GLY A 95 -14.37 -3.96 -3.27
C GLY A 95 -14.15 -5.29 -3.96
N SER A 96 -13.65 -6.30 -3.24
CA SER A 96 -13.52 -7.67 -3.76
C SER A 96 -14.86 -8.28 -4.16
N ASN A 97 -15.92 -8.03 -3.38
CA ASN A 97 -17.28 -8.50 -3.69
C ASN A 97 -17.96 -7.71 -4.83
N ARG A 98 -17.45 -6.54 -5.21
CA ARG A 98 -18.05 -5.61 -6.18
C ARG A 98 -16.99 -4.99 -7.11
N GLY A 99 -16.12 -5.83 -7.68
CA GLY A 99 -14.97 -5.40 -8.47
C GLY A 99 -15.29 -4.46 -9.65
N ASP A 100 -16.50 -4.53 -10.20
CA ASP A 100 -16.94 -3.66 -11.30
C ASP A 100 -17.28 -2.22 -10.83
N MET A 101 -17.47 -2.01 -9.52
CA MET A 101 -17.92 -0.74 -8.95
C MET A 101 -16.79 0.03 -8.24
N PHE A 102 -15.78 -0.67 -7.72
CA PHE A 102 -14.72 -0.07 -6.93
C PHE A 102 -13.36 -0.55 -7.43
N LYS A 103 -12.39 0.36 -7.45
CA LYS A 103 -10.99 -0.03 -7.65
C LYS A 103 -10.55 -0.84 -6.43
N ALA A 104 -10.22 -2.10 -6.65
CA ALA A 104 -9.60 -3.00 -5.69
C ALA A 104 -8.16 -3.26 -6.10
#